data_AF-A0A2T0VTF2-F1
#
_entry.id   AF-A0A2T0VTF2-F1
#
_cell.length_a   1.000
_cell.length_b   1.000
_cell.length_c   1.000
_cell.angle_alpha   90.00
_cell.angle_beta   90.00
_cell.angle_gamma   90.00
#
_symmetry.space_group_name_H-M   'P 1'
#
loop_
_entity.id
_entity.type
_entity.pdbx_description
1 polymer ?
#
loop_
_entity_poly.entity_id
_entity_poly.type
_entity_poly.pdbx_seq_one_letter_code
_entity_poly.pdbx_strand_id
1 'polypeptide(L)'
;MPSTTTIPFSQIKFDDDLPTMQAVEERLTKTLRTIRTDLEQRAEAEASDRIDHSPSFEDQIRDTDRAKIKRRATLYLVRAHTATGTYHLADKDKVKLAPLRDGLPVARVQTEHEADEIAAALHAEIGTNLGMVLDHREFVRSVLQLKSGKLGL
;
A
#
# COMPACT_ATOMS: atom_id res chain seq x y z
N MET A 1 7.26 -17.37 -29.20
CA MET A 1 6.70 -16.56 -28.10
C MET A 1 7.86 -15.77 -27.50
N PRO A 2 7.80 -14.42 -27.45
CA PRO A 2 8.88 -13.63 -26.90
C PRO A 2 9.08 -13.96 -25.41
N SER A 3 10.32 -14.19 -25.01
CA SER A 3 10.68 -14.45 -23.60
C SER A 3 10.36 -13.19 -22.79
N THR A 4 9.33 -13.27 -21.95
CA THR A 4 8.88 -12.17 -21.09
C THR A 4 9.43 -12.38 -19.69
N THR A 5 10.06 -11.35 -19.11
CA THR A 5 10.53 -11.35 -17.72
C THR A 5 9.76 -10.31 -16.93
N THR A 6 9.26 -10.69 -15.76
CA THR A 6 8.58 -9.75 -14.87
C THR A 6 9.60 -9.04 -13.99
N ILE A 7 9.59 -7.71 -13.98
CA ILE A 7 10.44 -6.91 -13.10
C ILE A 7 9.60 -6.22 -12.01
N PRO A 8 10.11 -6.07 -10.78
CA PRO A 8 9.44 -5.25 -9.77
C PRO A 8 9.36 -3.80 -10.23
N PHE A 9 8.15 -3.25 -10.30
CA PHE A 9 7.93 -1.89 -10.81
C PHE A 9 7.88 -0.83 -9.71
N SER A 10 7.42 -1.19 -8.51
CA SER A 10 7.31 -0.26 -7.38
C SER A 10 7.39 -0.95 -6.03
N GLN A 11 7.68 -0.20 -4.98
CA GLN A 11 7.60 -0.65 -3.58
C GLN A 11 6.21 -0.44 -2.97
N ILE A 12 5.19 -0.15 -3.79
CA ILE A 12 3.81 0.04 -3.35
C ILE A 12 3.28 -1.28 -2.80
N LYS A 13 2.61 -1.20 -1.65
CA LYS A 13 1.83 -2.33 -1.12
C LYS A 13 0.38 -2.13 -1.50
N PHE A 14 -0.28 -3.16 -1.98
CA PHE A 14 -1.69 -3.05 -2.33
C PHE A 14 -2.56 -3.30 -1.11
N ASP A 15 -3.78 -2.76 -1.10
CA ASP A 15 -4.69 -2.84 0.06
C ASP A 15 -5.04 -4.30 0.42
N ASP A 16 -4.97 -5.24 -0.54
CA ASP A 16 -5.23 -6.67 -0.34
C ASP A 16 -4.21 -7.36 0.58
N ASP A 17 -3.00 -6.79 0.72
CA ASP A 17 -1.95 -7.35 1.60
C ASP A 17 -2.15 -6.98 3.08
N LEU A 18 -3.14 -6.14 3.37
CA LEU A 18 -3.36 -5.65 4.72
C LEU A 18 -4.18 -6.65 5.55
N PRO A 19 -3.78 -6.93 6.80
CA PRO A 19 -4.52 -7.85 7.64
C PRO A 19 -5.89 -7.26 7.99
N THR A 20 -6.88 -8.12 8.19
CA THR A 20 -8.21 -7.71 8.64
C THR A 20 -8.19 -7.24 10.09
N MET A 21 -9.17 -6.43 10.50
CA MET A 21 -9.34 -6.02 11.90
C MET A 21 -9.34 -7.23 12.84
N GLN A 22 -10.12 -8.25 12.50
CA GLN A 22 -10.23 -9.47 13.29
C GLN A 22 -8.87 -10.17 13.43
N ALA A 23 -8.10 -10.32 12.34
CA ALA A 23 -6.78 -10.94 12.39
C ALA A 23 -5.81 -10.17 13.29
N VAL A 24 -5.88 -8.83 13.28
CA VAL A 24 -5.06 -7.99 14.16
C VAL A 24 -5.49 -8.14 15.63
N GLU A 25 -6.80 -8.13 15.91
CA GLU A 25 -7.33 -8.31 17.27
C GLU A 25 -7.01 -9.70 17.84
N GLU A 26 -7.15 -10.76 17.04
CA GLU A 26 -6.78 -12.13 17.40
C GLU A 26 -5.30 -12.24 17.73
N ARG A 27 -4.44 -11.66 16.88
CA ARG A 27 -2.99 -11.64 17.12
C ARG A 27 -2.64 -10.91 18.42
N LEU A 28 -3.22 -9.73 18.65
CA LEU A 28 -2.99 -8.96 19.87
C LEU A 28 -3.49 -9.70 21.12
N THR A 29 -4.63 -10.38 21.02
CA THR A 29 -5.18 -11.21 22.09
C THR A 29 -4.26 -12.36 22.42
N LYS A 30 -3.77 -13.08 21.40
CA LYS A 30 -2.82 -14.17 21.56
C LYS A 30 -1.53 -13.69 22.22
N THR A 31 -0.96 -12.58 21.74
CA THR A 31 0.25 -11.98 22.33
C THR A 31 0.03 -11.59 23.79
N LEU A 32 -1.12 -11.01 24.14
CA LEU A 32 -1.41 -10.64 25.52
C LEU A 32 -1.46 -11.86 26.44
N ARG A 33 -2.10 -12.96 26.01
CA ARG A 33 -2.09 -14.22 26.76
C ARG A 33 -0.68 -14.76 26.95
N THR A 34 0.10 -14.83 25.87
CA THR A 34 1.50 -15.30 25.94
C THR A 34 2.34 -14.48 26.93
N ILE A 35 2.17 -13.16 26.95
CA ILE A 35 2.88 -12.30 27.91
C ILE A 35 2.45 -12.61 29.34
N ARG A 36 1.15 -12.81 29.60
CA ARG A 36 0.66 -13.13 30.96
C ARG A 36 1.14 -14.49 31.44
N THR A 37 1.05 -15.51 30.59
CA THR A 37 1.54 -16.86 30.92
C THR A 37 3.04 -16.87 31.18
N ASP A 38 3.84 -16.11 30.42
CA ASP A 38 5.29 -16.00 30.64
C ASP A 38 5.60 -15.28 31.97
N LEU A 39 4.82 -14.25 32.32
CA LEU A 39 4.97 -13.56 33.61
C LEU A 39 4.58 -14.45 34.80
N GLU A 40 3.50 -15.22 34.68
CA GLU A 40 3.08 -16.19 35.70
C GLU A 40 4.16 -17.27 35.89
N GLN A 41 4.67 -17.85 34.81
CA GLN A 41 5.75 -18.86 34.87
C GLN A 41 7.04 -18.33 35.51
N ARG A 42 7.40 -17.07 35.26
CA ARG A 42 8.57 -16.44 35.89
C ARG A 42 8.34 -16.20 37.38
N ALA A 43 7.15 -15.75 37.77
CA ALA A 43 6.79 -15.57 39.17
C ALA A 43 6.79 -16.90 39.94
N GLU A 44 6.29 -17.97 39.33
CA GLU A 44 6.32 -19.33 39.89
C GLU A 44 7.74 -19.89 40.00
N ALA A 45 8.62 -19.62 39.03
CA ALA A 45 10.02 -20.03 39.12
C ALA A 45 10.77 -19.36 40.28
N GLU A 46 10.35 -18.16 40.68
CA GLU A 46 10.89 -17.42 41.83
C GLU A 46 10.23 -17.83 43.16
N ALA A 47 8.98 -18.30 43.14
CA ALA A 47 8.23 -18.77 44.30
C ALA A 47 8.40 -20.28 44.50
N SER A 48 9.32 -20.70 45.37
CA SER A 48 9.70 -22.10 45.64
C SER A 48 8.60 -23.03 46.20
N ASP A 49 7.32 -22.67 46.21
CA ASP A 49 6.26 -23.48 46.82
C ASP A 49 5.10 -23.76 45.86
N ARG A 50 4.77 -25.04 45.73
CA ARG A 50 3.82 -25.57 44.74
C ARG A 50 2.40 -25.23 45.14
N ILE A 51 1.76 -24.34 44.38
CA ILE A 51 0.30 -24.22 44.39
C ILE A 51 -0.21 -24.50 42.98
N ASP A 52 -1.07 -25.51 42.90
CA ASP A 52 -1.78 -25.94 41.69
C ASP A 52 -2.68 -24.82 41.18
N HIS A 53 -2.20 -24.08 40.16
CA HIS A 53 -2.95 -22.97 39.59
C HIS A 53 -4.00 -23.49 38.58
N SER A 54 -5.25 -23.55 39.05
CA SER A 54 -6.43 -23.36 38.19
C SER A 54 -6.20 -22.15 37.28
N PRO A 55 -6.56 -22.17 35.98
CA PRO A 55 -6.31 -21.07 35.05
C PRO A 55 -6.77 -19.75 35.67
N SER A 56 -5.80 -18.90 36.02
CA SER A 56 -6.03 -17.72 36.84
C SER A 56 -6.97 -16.76 36.12
N PHE A 57 -7.76 -16.02 36.88
CA PHE A 57 -8.56 -14.89 36.40
C PHE A 57 -7.71 -13.83 35.66
N GLU A 58 -6.38 -13.92 35.78
CA GLU A 58 -5.37 -13.13 35.07
C GLU A 58 -5.24 -13.50 33.58
N ASP A 59 -5.40 -14.78 33.19
CA ASP A 59 -5.31 -15.19 31.78
C ASP A 59 -6.58 -14.85 30.97
N GLN A 60 -7.64 -14.42 31.67
CA GLN A 60 -8.88 -13.95 31.04
C GLN A 60 -8.72 -12.54 30.45
N ILE A 61 -9.18 -12.38 29.22
CA ILE A 61 -9.21 -11.10 28.51
C ILE A 61 -10.37 -10.27 29.08
N ARG A 62 -10.05 -9.20 29.81
CA ARG A 62 -11.02 -8.31 30.44
C ARG A 62 -11.59 -7.32 29.42
N ASP A 63 -12.72 -6.69 29.72
CA ASP A 63 -13.31 -5.68 28.83
C ASP A 63 -12.40 -4.48 28.59
N THR A 64 -11.59 -4.10 29.59
CA THR A 64 -10.56 -3.08 29.45
C THR A 64 -9.45 -3.48 28.48
N ASP A 65 -9.11 -4.77 28.42
CA ASP A 65 -8.17 -5.30 27.44
C ASP A 65 -8.79 -5.29 26.05
N ARG A 66 -10.07 -5.70 25.91
CA ARG A 66 -10.79 -5.64 24.64
C ARG A 66 -10.82 -4.22 24.07
N ALA A 67 -11.12 -3.23 24.91
CA ALA A 67 -11.11 -1.82 24.49
C ALA A 67 -9.72 -1.36 24.01
N LYS A 68 -8.65 -1.75 24.74
CA LYS A 68 -7.26 -1.45 24.34
C LYS A 68 -6.87 -2.16 23.06
N ILE A 69 -7.23 -3.42 22.90
CA ILE A 69 -6.95 -4.25 21.71
C ILE A 69 -7.63 -3.63 20.49
N LYS A 70 -8.92 -3.32 20.57
CA LYS A 70 -9.67 -2.69 19.48
C LYS A 70 -9.07 -1.34 19.08
N ARG A 71 -8.72 -0.49 20.07
CA ARG A 71 -8.05 0.80 19.81
C ARG A 71 -6.71 0.60 19.11
N ARG A 72 -5.89 -0.34 19.57
CA ARG A 72 -4.57 -0.64 18.98
C ARG A 72 -4.71 -1.21 17.58
N ALA A 73 -5.66 -2.10 17.34
CA ALA A 73 -5.93 -2.68 16.04
C ALA A 73 -6.37 -1.61 15.03
N THR A 74 -7.26 -0.70 15.43
CA THR A 74 -7.68 0.44 14.61
C THR A 74 -6.50 1.32 14.23
N LEU A 75 -5.66 1.73 15.20
CA LEU A 75 -4.49 2.55 14.93
C LEU A 75 -3.45 1.85 14.05
N TYR A 76 -3.29 0.54 14.24
CA TYR A 76 -2.41 -0.26 13.40
C TYR A 76 -2.88 -0.28 11.95
N LEU A 77 -4.17 -0.53 11.70
CA LEU A 77 -4.72 -0.54 10.34
C LEU A 77 -4.58 0.82 9.67
N VAL A 78 -4.92 1.91 10.37
CA VAL A 78 -4.74 3.27 9.82
C VAL A 78 -3.29 3.48 9.37
N ARG A 79 -2.31 3.10 10.21
CA ARG A 79 -0.89 3.22 9.86
C ARG A 79 -0.50 2.32 8.69
N ALA A 80 -0.97 1.08 8.70
CA ALA A 80 -0.67 0.11 7.66
C ALA A 80 -1.22 0.57 6.29
N HIS A 81 -2.46 1.06 6.27
CA HIS A 81 -3.05 1.70 5.10
C HIS A 81 -2.23 2.90 4.66
N THR A 82 -1.88 3.85 5.53
CA THR A 82 -1.06 5.01 5.14
C THR A 82 0.33 4.64 4.60
N ALA A 83 0.88 3.49 5.01
CA ALA A 83 2.18 3.00 4.57
C ALA A 83 2.15 2.29 3.21
N THR A 84 0.99 2.02 2.62
CA THR A 84 0.84 1.39 1.29
C THR A 84 1.38 2.24 0.15
N GLY A 85 1.47 3.56 0.35
CA GLY A 85 1.79 4.52 -0.71
C GLY A 85 0.60 4.85 -1.62
N THR A 86 -0.51 4.09 -1.57
CA THR A 86 -1.72 4.29 -2.39
C THR A 86 -2.91 4.84 -1.60
N TYR A 87 -2.77 4.99 -0.28
CA TYR A 87 -3.84 5.47 0.60
C TYR A 87 -4.48 6.80 0.19
N HIS A 88 -3.67 7.71 -0.37
CA HIS A 88 -4.13 9.04 -0.80
C HIS A 88 -4.83 9.02 -2.17
N LEU A 89 -4.78 7.90 -2.90
CA LEU A 89 -5.38 7.77 -4.21
C LEU A 89 -6.86 7.42 -4.08
N ALA A 90 -7.67 7.97 -4.98
CA ALA A 90 -9.06 7.56 -5.13
C ALA A 90 -9.13 6.12 -5.66
N ASP A 91 -10.21 5.41 -5.34
CA ASP A 91 -10.39 4.00 -5.73
C ASP A 91 -10.25 3.77 -7.24
N LYS A 92 -10.74 4.71 -8.06
CA LYS A 92 -10.56 4.69 -9.52
C LYS A 92 -9.09 4.61 -9.95
N ASP A 93 -8.19 5.28 -9.22
CA ASP A 93 -6.78 5.35 -9.55
C ASP A 93 -6.04 4.16 -8.94
N LYS A 94 -6.50 3.63 -7.81
CA LYS A 94 -6.04 2.33 -7.28
C LYS A 94 -6.33 1.18 -8.26
N VAL A 95 -7.52 1.14 -8.87
CA VAL A 95 -7.88 0.13 -9.88
C VAL A 95 -6.96 0.20 -11.10
N LYS A 96 -6.56 1.40 -11.53
CA LYS A 96 -5.59 1.56 -12.63
C LYS A 96 -4.21 1.04 -12.30
N LEU A 97 -3.83 1.03 -11.02
CA LEU A 97 -2.55 0.50 -10.55
C LEU A 97 -2.58 -1.02 -10.31
N ALA A 98 -3.75 -1.64 -10.19
CA ALA A 98 -3.89 -3.08 -9.95
C ALA A 98 -3.10 -3.98 -10.93
N PRO A 99 -2.99 -3.67 -12.24
CA PRO A 99 -2.17 -4.45 -13.16
C PRO A 99 -0.67 -4.49 -12.82
N LEU A 100 -0.16 -3.51 -12.06
CA LEU A 100 1.25 -3.39 -11.69
C LEU A 100 1.61 -4.18 -10.42
N ARG A 101 0.65 -4.87 -9.80
CA ARG A 101 0.81 -5.55 -8.51
C ARG A 101 1.91 -6.61 -8.50
N ASP A 102 1.99 -7.38 -9.58
CA ASP A 102 2.92 -8.50 -9.72
C ASP A 102 4.24 -8.05 -10.40
N GLY A 103 4.40 -6.74 -10.59
CA GLY A 103 5.46 -6.16 -11.41
C GLY A 103 5.02 -5.91 -12.85
N LEU A 104 5.97 -5.43 -13.66
CA LEU A 104 5.73 -5.15 -15.07
C LEU A 104 6.32 -6.29 -15.92
N PRO A 105 5.52 -6.92 -16.79
CA PRO A 105 6.05 -7.84 -17.78
C PRO A 105 6.88 -7.04 -18.81
N VAL A 106 8.14 -7.40 -18.96
CA VAL A 106 9.04 -6.78 -19.94
C VAL A 106 9.35 -7.81 -21.02
N ALA A 107 9.09 -7.44 -22.27
CA ALA A 107 9.50 -8.21 -23.43
C ALA A 107 10.88 -7.73 -23.90
N ARG A 108 11.71 -8.66 -24.36
CA ARG A 108 12.97 -8.32 -25.03
C ARG A 108 12.70 -7.99 -26.49
N VAL A 109 13.10 -6.80 -26.91
CA VAL A 109 13.16 -6.40 -28.33
C VAL A 109 14.40 -7.03 -28.96
N GLN A 110 14.21 -7.78 -30.04
CA GLN A 110 15.30 -8.56 -30.67
C GLN A 110 16.00 -7.80 -31.79
N THR A 111 15.31 -6.85 -32.42
CA THR A 111 15.83 -6.12 -33.58
C THR A 111 15.56 -4.63 -33.49
N GLU A 112 16.39 -3.82 -34.16
CA GLU A 112 16.19 -2.37 -34.27
C GLU A 112 14.88 -2.03 -34.98
N HIS A 113 14.54 -2.77 -36.03
CA HIS A 113 13.29 -2.57 -36.77
C HIS A 113 12.05 -2.78 -35.88
N GLU A 114 12.04 -3.83 -35.05
CA GLU A 114 10.98 -4.07 -34.07
C GLU A 114 10.89 -2.92 -33.03
N ALA A 115 12.03 -2.35 -32.63
CA ALA A 115 12.04 -1.19 -31.75
C ALA A 115 11.37 0.02 -32.40
N ASP A 116 11.68 0.29 -33.67
CA ASP A 116 11.09 1.40 -34.42
C ASP A 116 9.58 1.23 -34.62
N GLU A 117 9.13 0.01 -34.91
CA GLU A 117 7.70 -0.31 -35.02
C GLU A 117 6.97 -0.08 -33.69
N ILE A 118 7.53 -0.56 -32.57
CA ILE A 118 6.98 -0.34 -31.22
C ILE A 118 6.96 1.17 -30.89
N ALA A 119 8.04 1.89 -31.20
CA ALA A 119 8.12 3.33 -30.94
C ALA A 119 7.08 4.12 -31.75
N ALA A 120 6.87 3.78 -33.03
CA ALA A 120 5.87 4.41 -33.87
C ALA A 120 4.45 4.12 -33.37
N ALA A 121 4.15 2.88 -33.00
CA ALA A 121 2.86 2.49 -32.43
C ALA A 121 2.57 3.22 -31.11
N LEU A 122 3.55 3.27 -30.21
CA LEU A 122 3.43 3.97 -28.93
C LEU A 122 3.28 5.49 -29.13
N HIS A 123 4.02 6.09 -30.06
CA HIS A 123 3.86 7.50 -30.42
C HIS A 123 2.47 7.80 -30.95
N ALA A 124 1.89 6.91 -31.75
CA ALA A 124 0.52 7.06 -32.24
C ALA A 124 -0.50 6.97 -31.10
N GLU A 125 -0.34 6.04 -30.15
CA GLU A 125 -1.26 5.85 -29.02
C GLU A 125 -1.18 6.98 -27.98
N ILE A 126 0.04 7.38 -27.57
CA ILE A 126 0.24 8.46 -26.59
C ILE A 126 -0.06 9.82 -27.23
N GLY A 127 0.35 10.03 -28.48
CA GLY A 127 0.11 11.28 -29.21
C GLY A 127 -1.37 11.56 -29.46
N THR A 128 -2.18 10.53 -29.66
CA THR A 128 -3.64 10.68 -29.84
C THR A 128 -4.38 10.89 -28.51
N ASN A 129 -3.94 10.27 -27.41
CA ASN A 129 -4.56 10.45 -26.09
C ASN A 129 -4.16 11.73 -25.35
N LEU A 130 -2.95 12.27 -25.57
CA LEU A 130 -2.58 13.60 -25.04
C LEU A 130 -3.27 14.76 -25.79
N GLY A 131 -3.72 14.52 -27.02
CA GLY A 131 -4.42 15.52 -27.85
C GLY A 131 -5.84 15.87 -27.38
N MET A 132 -6.38 15.17 -26.38
CA MET A 132 -7.72 15.43 -25.83
C MET A 132 -7.72 16.25 -24.52
N VAL A 133 -6.56 16.45 -23.87
CA VAL A 133 -6.46 17.16 -22.57
C VAL A 133 -5.88 18.58 -22.69
N LEU A 134 -5.25 18.92 -23.80
CA LEU A 134 -4.76 20.27 -24.04
C LEU A 134 -5.31 20.79 -25.36
N ASP A 135 -6.41 21.56 -25.28
CA ASP A 135 -6.83 22.42 -26.38
C ASP A 135 -5.65 23.35 -26.71
N HIS A 136 -4.97 23.03 -27.81
CA HIS A 136 -3.82 23.75 -28.32
C HIS A 136 -4.11 25.25 -28.52
N ARG A 137 -5.40 25.62 -28.65
CA ARG A 137 -5.85 27.00 -28.75
C ARG A 137 -5.70 27.79 -27.45
N GLU A 138 -5.87 27.17 -26.28
CA GLU A 138 -5.74 27.85 -24.98
C GLU A 138 -4.26 28.03 -24.58
N PHE A 139 -3.40 27.05 -24.87
CA PHE A 139 -1.96 27.15 -24.59
C PHE A 139 -1.28 28.23 -25.44
N VAL A 140 -1.61 28.31 -26.73
CA VAL A 140 -1.06 29.36 -27.62
C VAL A 140 -1.59 30.74 -27.24
N ARG A 141 -2.84 30.85 -26.76
CA ARG A 141 -3.43 32.11 -26.28
C ARG A 141 -2.78 32.61 -24.98
N SER A 142 -2.51 31.69 -24.04
CA SER A 142 -1.81 32.01 -22.78
C SER A 142 -0.35 32.43 -23.03
N VAL A 143 0.37 31.74 -23.92
CA VAL A 143 1.77 32.07 -24.25
C VAL A 143 1.88 33.37 -25.05
N LEU A 144 0.88 33.70 -25.90
CA LEU A 144 0.84 34.98 -26.61
C LEU A 144 0.48 36.16 -25.71
N GLN A 145 -0.41 35.99 -24.72
CA GLN A 145 -0.70 37.05 -23.74
C GLN A 145 0.50 37.40 -22.86
N LEU A 146 1.37 36.43 -22.55
CA LEU A 146 2.62 36.66 -21.82
C LEU A 146 3.70 37.37 -22.67
N LYS A 147 3.65 37.27 -24.01
CA LYS A 147 4.59 37.97 -24.90
C LYS A 147 4.14 39.35 -25.37
N SER A 148 2.87 39.71 -25.19
CA SER A 148 2.35 41.06 -25.54
C SER A 148 2.40 42.07 -24.38
N GLY A 149 2.88 41.69 -23.20
CA GLY A 149 3.11 42.60 -22.06
C GLY A 149 4.34 43.49 -22.24
N LYS A 150 4.34 44.37 -23.25
CA LYS A 150 5.23 45.54 -23.30
C LYS A 150 4.59 46.67 -22.47
N LEU A 151 5.31 47.05 -21.41
CA LEU A 151 5.53 48.42 -20.91
C LEU A 151 4.49 49.48 -21.32
N GLY A 152 3.80 50.04 -20.33
CA GLY A 152 3.03 51.27 -20.51
C GLY A 152 2.29 51.72 -19.26
N LEU A 153 3.03 52.42 -18.39
CA LEU A 153 2.61 53.31 -17.28
C LEU A 153 2.01 52.66 -16.02
#